data_AF-A0A652LDC3-F1
#
_entry.id   AF-A0A652LDC3-F1
#
_cell.length_a   1.000
_cell.length_b   1.000
_cell.length_c   1.000
_cell.angle_alpha   90.00
_cell.angle_beta   90.00
_cell.angle_gamma   90.00
#
_symmetry.space_group_name_H-M   'P 1'
#
loop_
_entity.id
_entity.type
_entity.pdbx_description
1 polymer ?
#
loop_
_entity_poly.entity_id
_entity_poly.type
_entity_poly.pdbx_seq_one_letter_code
_entity_poly.pdbx_strand_id
1 'polypeptide(L)' 'MSFFSDVKEELKSLYGWTGGDFESVAWSDLMDEFHRVLDGATGRHFSIDKKVSTYAWAYDIALRRVKGEAGRVIRATP' A
#
# COMPACT_ATOMS: atom_id res chain seq x y z
N MET A 1 -5.92 -19.35 7.29
CA MET A 1 -5.77 -18.32 6.24
C MET A 1 -4.34 -17.81 6.28
N SER A 2 -3.78 -17.43 5.13
CA SER A 2 -2.44 -16.83 5.07
C SER A 2 -2.55 -15.33 5.30
N PHE A 3 -1.59 -14.73 6.01
CA PHE A 3 -1.50 -13.29 6.21
C PHE A 3 -1.67 -12.50 4.91
N PHE A 4 -1.08 -12.97 3.81
CA PHE A 4 -1.21 -12.31 2.51
C PHE A 4 -2.62 -12.39 1.93
N SER A 5 -3.37 -13.46 2.22
CA SER A 5 -4.79 -13.56 1.87
C SER A 5 -5.61 -12.49 2.59
N ASP A 6 -5.33 -12.26 3.88
CA ASP A 6 -6.03 -11.24 4.67
C ASP A 6 -5.71 -9.83 4.16
N VAL A 7 -4.45 -9.57 3.78
CA VAL A 7 -4.06 -8.29 3.15
C VAL A 7 -4.79 -8.08 1.83
N LYS A 8 -4.94 -9.13 1.00
CA LYS A 8 -5.70 -9.03 -0.27
C LYS A 8 -7.17 -8.70 -0.05
N GLU A 9 -7.79 -9.27 0.97
CA GLU A 9 -9.19 -8.97 1.29
C GLU A 9 -9.35 -7.53 1.80
N GLU A 10 -8.42 -7.04 2.64
CA GLU A 10 -8.41 -5.63 3.06
C GLU A 10 -8.17 -4.68 1.87
N LEU A 11 -7.31 -5.04 0.93
CA LEU A 11 -7.09 -4.25 -0.29
C LEU A 11 -8.35 -4.10 -1.13
N LYS A 12 -9.12 -5.18 -1.30
CA LYS A 12 -10.41 -5.15 -1.99
C LYS A 12 -11.44 -4.34 -1.20
N SER A 13 -11.56 -4.61 0.10
CA SER A 13 -12.60 -4.04 0.97
C SER A 13 -12.43 -2.54 1.20
N LEU A 14 -11.20 -2.11 1.50
CA LEU A 14 -10.90 -0.72 1.88
C LEU A 14 -10.59 0.17 0.69
N TYR A 15 -9.92 -0.37 -0.32
CA TYR A 15 -9.36 0.41 -1.44
C TYR A 15 -9.93 0.03 -2.80
N GLY A 16 -10.82 -0.96 -2.87
CA GLY A 16 -11.47 -1.36 -4.11
C GLY A 16 -10.54 -2.03 -5.11
N TRP A 17 -9.42 -2.62 -4.66
CA TRP A 17 -8.46 -3.27 -5.56
C TRP A 17 -9.13 -4.39 -6.36
N THR A 18 -8.87 -4.38 -7.66
CA THR A 18 -9.32 -5.41 -8.60
C THR A 18 -8.17 -6.33 -8.98
N GLY A 19 -8.46 -7.43 -9.69
CA GLY A 19 -7.41 -8.30 -10.27
C GLY A 19 -6.41 -7.50 -11.12
N GLY A 20 -6.90 -6.51 -11.88
CA GLY A 20 -6.06 -5.65 -12.70
C GLY A 20 -5.09 -4.78 -11.89
N ASP A 21 -5.45 -4.38 -10.67
CA ASP A 21 -4.55 -3.56 -9.84
C ASP A 21 -3.33 -4.34 -9.36
N PHE A 22 -3.49 -5.64 -9.08
CA PHE A 22 -2.38 -6.53 -8.72
C PHE A 22 -1.39 -6.75 -9.88
N GLU A 23 -1.82 -6.55 -11.11
CA GLU A 23 -1.03 -6.76 -12.33
C GLU A 23 -0.66 -5.44 -13.04
N SER A 24 -1.15 -4.30 -12.53
CA SER A 24 -1.07 -3.00 -13.22
C SER A 24 0.32 -2.38 -13.28
N VAL A 25 1.25 -2.87 -12.46
CA VAL A 25 2.64 -2.39 -12.39
C VAL A 25 3.58 -3.58 -12.20
N ALA A 26 4.87 -3.39 -12.50
CA ALA A 26 5.87 -4.40 -12.21
C ALA A 26 5.90 -4.69 -10.70
N TRP A 27 5.83 -5.97 -10.34
CA TRP A 27 5.79 -6.40 -8.94
C TRP A 27 7.02 -5.92 -8.14
N SER A 28 8.20 -5.89 -8.77
CA SER A 28 9.43 -5.36 -8.17
C SER A 28 9.26 -3.91 -7.71
N ASP A 29 8.73 -3.06 -8.59
CA ASP A 29 8.62 -1.62 -8.35
C ASP A 29 7.58 -1.32 -7.27
N LEU A 30 6.49 -2.09 -7.26
CA LEU A 30 5.47 -2.02 -6.21
C LEU A 30 6.05 -2.42 -4.85
N MET A 31 6.81 -3.51 -4.79
CA MET A 31 7.39 -4.00 -3.53
C MET A 31 8.46 -3.05 -2.99
N ASP A 32 9.28 -2.46 -3.84
CA ASP A 32 10.28 -1.47 -3.44
C ASP A 32 9.62 -0.23 -2.81
N GLU A 33 8.57 0.30 -3.45
CA GLU A 33 7.85 1.45 -2.92
C GLU A 33 7.02 1.09 -1.68
N PHE A 34 6.43 -0.11 -1.64
CA PHE A 34 5.73 -0.63 -0.47
C PHE A 34 6.64 -0.64 0.77
N HIS A 35 7.86 -1.16 0.66
CA HIS A 35 8.80 -1.16 1.79
C HIS A 35 9.17 0.27 2.22
N ARG A 36 9.41 1.18 1.28
CA ARG A 36 9.66 2.60 1.60
C ARG A 36 8.50 3.26 2.34
N VAL A 37 7.26 3.02 1.89
CA VAL A 37 6.05 3.53 2.54
C VAL A 37 5.91 2.94 3.94
N LEU A 38 6.07 1.62 4.06
CA LEU A 38 5.92 0.92 5.32
C LEU A 38 6.97 1.36 6.34
N ASP A 39 8.24 1.46 5.93
CA ASP A 39 9.34 1.89 6.77
C ASP A 39 9.17 3.37 7.19
N GLY A 40 8.85 4.25 6.23
CA GLY A 40 8.66 5.67 6.47
C GLY A 40 7.52 6.00 7.44
N ALA A 41 6.44 5.21 7.44
CA ALA A 41 5.34 5.36 8.39
C ALA A 41 5.69 4.95 9.83
N THR A 42 6.79 4.21 10.03
CA THR A 42 7.06 3.48 11.27
C THR A 42 8.27 3.96 12.04
N GLY A 43 8.66 5.22 11.85
CA GLY A 43 9.86 5.85 12.44
C GLY A 43 10.05 5.78 13.96
N ARG A 44 9.22 5.07 14.75
CA ARG A 44 9.47 4.67 16.14
C ARG A 44 8.88 3.29 16.43
N HIS A 45 9.75 2.28 16.49
CA HIS A 45 9.42 0.90 16.83
C HIS A 45 9.01 0.77 18.31
N PHE A 46 7.71 0.73 18.58
CA PHE A 46 7.21 -0.09 19.67
C PHE A 46 6.98 -1.47 19.06
N SER A 47 7.59 -2.54 19.60
CA SER A 47 7.62 -3.93 19.06
C SER A 47 6.25 -4.59 18.90
N ILE A 48 5.32 -3.92 18.24
CA ILE A 48 3.94 -4.29 17.99
C ILE A 48 3.86 -4.64 16.50
N ASP A 49 3.40 -5.85 16.23
CA ASP A 49 3.12 -6.27 14.86
C ASP A 49 2.09 -5.34 14.23
N LYS A 50 2.39 -4.91 13.01
CA LYS A 50 1.51 -4.03 12.25
C LYS A 50 0.22 -4.80 11.90
N LYS A 51 -0.91 -4.11 11.93
CA LYS A 51 -2.20 -4.70 11.55
C LYS A 51 -2.24 -4.99 10.05
N VAL A 52 -2.99 -5.99 9.62
CA VAL A 52 -3.23 -6.33 8.20
C VAL A 52 -3.64 -5.09 7.39
N SER A 53 -4.50 -4.24 7.95
CA SER A 53 -4.93 -2.99 7.33
C SER A 53 -3.80 -1.97 7.10
N THR A 54 -2.75 -1.96 7.96
CA THR A 54 -1.55 -1.13 7.75
C THR A 54 -0.76 -1.60 6.53
N TYR A 55 -0.68 -2.91 6.31
CA TYR A 55 -0.03 -3.46 5.11
C TYR A 55 -0.85 -3.15 3.85
N ALA A 56 -2.17 -3.31 3.91
CA ALA A 56 -3.06 -2.95 2.80
C ALA A 56 -2.94 -1.47 2.43
N TRP A 57 -2.93 -0.58 3.44
CA TRP A 57 -2.67 0.84 3.23
C TRP A 57 -1.34 1.11 2.53
N ALA A 58 -0.26 0.46 2.97
CA ALA A 58 1.06 0.67 2.38
C ALA A 58 1.10 0.23 0.90
N TYR A 59 0.43 -0.87 0.55
CA TYR A 59 0.27 -1.31 -0.83
C TYR A 59 -0.50 -0.30 -1.69
N ASP A 60 -1.61 0.24 -1.18
CA ASP A 60 -2.42 1.23 -1.90
C ASP A 60 -1.63 2.52 -2.18
N ILE A 61 -0.91 3.04 -1.18
CA ILE A 61 -0.05 4.22 -1.36
C ILE A 61 1.10 3.92 -2.33
N ALA A 62 1.73 2.76 -2.23
CA ALA A 62 2.80 2.36 -3.13
C ALA A 62 2.31 2.29 -4.58
N LEU A 63 1.15 1.67 -4.82
CA LEU A 63 0.55 1.58 -6.15
C LEU A 63 0.28 2.98 -6.74
N ARG A 64 -0.30 3.89 -5.96
CA ARG A 64 -0.56 5.27 -6.39
C ARG A 64 0.74 6.03 -6.70
N ARG A 65 1.82 5.78 -5.94
CA ARG A 65 3.13 6.39 -6.19
C ARG A 65 3.78 5.86 -7.45
N VAL A 66 3.76 4.55 -7.66
CA VAL A 66 4.31 3.91 -8.87
C VAL A 66 3.53 4.33 -10.13
N LYS A 67 2.20 4.42 -10.05
CA LYS A 67 1.34 4.94 -11.14
C LYS A 67 1.52 6.45 -11.40
N GLY A 68 2.31 7.16 -10.60
CA GLY A 68 2.52 8.61 -10.72
C GLY A 68 1.34 9.46 -10.22
N GLU A 69 0.35 8.87 -9.57
CA GLU A 69 -0.84 9.54 -9.05
C GLU A 69 -0.56 10.31 -7.76
N ALA A 70 0.57 10.03 -7.10
CA ALA A 70 1.00 10.72 -5.88
C ALA A 70 1.25 12.24 -6.08
N GLY A 71 1.44 12.71 -7.32
CA GLY A 71 1.58 14.13 -7.63
C GLY A 71 0.28 14.93 -7.58
N ARG A 72 -0.91 14.28 -7.57
CA ARG A 72 -2.20 14.97 -7.72
C ARG A 72 -2.91 15.27 -6.40
N VAL A 73 -2.61 14.53 -5.33
CA VAL A 73 -3.33 14.65 -4.05
C VAL A 73 -2.78 15.78 -3.17
N ILE A 74 -1.52 16.20 -3.34
CA ILE A 74 -0.87 17.21 -2.48
C ILE A 74 -1.03 18.66 -2.97
N ARG A 75 -1.90 18.90 -3.96
CA ARG A 75 -2.20 20.26 -4.49
C ARG A 75 -3.69 20.64 -4.46
N ALA A 76 -4.52 19.85 -3.81
CA ALA A 76 -5.93 20.18 -3.60
C ALA A 76 -6.17 20.43 -2.10
N THR A 77 -5.61 21.51 -1.58
CA THR A 77 -6.11 22.15 -0.36
C THR A 77 -6.05 23.66 -0.62
N PRO A 78 -7.19 24.37 -0.59
CA PRO A 78 -7.24 25.82 -0.79
C PRO A 78 -6.51 26.58 0.33
#